data_AF-A0A442SG80-F1
#
_entry.id   AF-A0A442SG80-F1
#
_cell.length_a   1.000
_cell.length_b   1.000
_cell.length_c   1.000
_cell.angle_alpha   90.00
_cell.angle_beta   90.00
_cell.angle_gamma   90.00
#
_symmetry.space_group_name_H-M   'P 1'
#
loop_
_entity.id
_entity.type
_entity.pdbx_description
1 polymer ?
#
loop_
_entity_poly.entity_id
_entity_poly.type
_entity_poly.pdbx_seq_one_letter_code
_entity_poly.pdbx_strand_id
1 'polypeptide(L)'
;MTKTDPEVGFVPAEWDGYYGGGQRYRRYVLVCVSGRYCGAVDSASVLLVDGVEDYTSLTQGYAGGDLHFVALDDGDDPYDAVINHLSSSFSPWHAQPWFREHIGRWAEHMPRFSTKFPGLVAYYQTPQKRKAGVLTPIKPGKYLKKYFGDVLSEEFIQEQGLAWQSFFKPAELKVTQDADEVQDIYENGPNSCMSKSADEFSGECHPARVYAGPDLGVAYLGSTDNASARCVVWPDKKIFGRIYGDYHRMGSALEAAGYREGDDDDFVGARLRRFYDGDIYTVPYCDIGDYARDDGTHLILGRGDIYMQYTNGTNSENPDRCRCEDCGSRMDEGDSYYVSGSGISVCESCYCDSYFTCSIIDEVFHVDTMVASPDGYSISRRATERYSSGVFYCDGTQLWYPTSNFDYVTLADGDTYVQSYADEHAFLCEFSEEWFDNDECCELDDGRVFAWEATRNLTQQFWDWKDGAVEIGRIDHPQQLELDLALAA
;
A
#
# COMPACT_ATOMS: atom_id res chain seq x y z
N MET A 1 -30.50 -31.86 27.46
CA MET A 1 -31.03 -31.10 26.31
C MET A 1 -32.38 -30.51 26.66
N THR A 2 -32.56 -29.21 26.45
CA THR A 2 -33.83 -28.50 26.57
C THR A 2 -34.10 -27.71 25.29
N LYS A 3 -35.33 -27.24 25.09
CA LYS A 3 -35.72 -26.42 23.93
C LYS A 3 -36.62 -25.30 24.39
N THR A 4 -36.82 -24.28 23.56
CA THR A 4 -37.96 -23.34 23.73
C THR A 4 -39.22 -24.16 23.94
N ASP A 5 -39.96 -23.85 24.99
CA ASP A 5 -41.17 -24.58 25.32
C ASP A 5 -42.14 -24.55 24.12
N PRO A 6 -42.63 -25.70 23.62
CA PRO A 6 -43.54 -25.72 22.50
C PRO A 6 -44.95 -25.23 22.87
N GLU A 7 -45.36 -25.33 24.14
CA GLU A 7 -46.67 -24.85 24.61
C GLU A 7 -46.78 -23.31 24.58
N VAL A 8 -45.66 -22.61 24.36
CA VAL A 8 -45.62 -21.15 24.25
C VAL A 8 -45.66 -20.61 22.82
N GLY A 9 -45.95 -21.45 21.82
CA GLY A 9 -46.37 -21.00 20.48
C GLY A 9 -45.27 -20.68 19.48
N PHE A 10 -44.02 -21.09 19.74
CA PHE A 10 -42.98 -21.17 18.71
C PHE A 10 -42.99 -22.55 18.06
N VAL A 11 -43.29 -22.59 16.76
CA VAL A 11 -43.08 -23.79 15.93
C VAL A 11 -41.85 -23.49 15.08
N PRO A 12 -40.72 -24.18 15.30
CA PRO A 12 -39.50 -23.96 14.54
C PRO A 12 -39.73 -24.13 13.04
N ALA A 13 -39.18 -23.22 12.24
CA ALA A 13 -39.28 -23.25 10.79
C ALA A 13 -38.78 -24.59 10.22
N GLU A 14 -39.58 -25.20 9.34
CA GLU A 14 -39.22 -26.41 8.61
C GLU A 14 -38.73 -26.03 7.22
N TRP A 15 -37.58 -26.57 6.79
CA TRP A 15 -37.01 -26.29 5.48
C TRP A 15 -36.37 -27.52 4.85
N ASP A 16 -36.24 -27.51 3.52
CA ASP A 16 -35.66 -28.60 2.74
C ASP A 16 -34.17 -28.39 2.56
N GLY A 17 -33.36 -29.39 2.96
CA GLY A 17 -31.90 -29.32 2.89
C GLY A 17 -31.36 -29.10 1.47
N TYR A 18 -30.29 -28.30 1.33
CA TYR A 18 -29.64 -28.01 0.03
C TYR A 18 -29.02 -29.23 -0.65
N TYR A 19 -28.67 -30.28 0.10
CA TYR A 19 -28.03 -31.49 -0.43
C TYR A 19 -29.01 -32.65 -0.50
N GLY A 20 -29.60 -32.82 -1.69
CA GLY A 20 -30.15 -34.07 -2.26
C GLY A 20 -30.94 -35.02 -1.35
N GLY A 21 -32.28 -34.94 -1.41
CA GLY A 21 -33.12 -36.09 -1.03
C GLY A 21 -34.51 -35.83 -0.44
N GLY A 22 -34.99 -34.58 -0.32
CA GLY A 22 -36.29 -34.29 0.31
C GLY A 22 -36.29 -34.48 1.83
N GLN A 23 -35.10 -34.45 2.45
CA GLN A 23 -34.95 -34.45 3.90
C GLN A 23 -35.38 -33.09 4.46
N ARG A 24 -36.26 -33.12 5.46
CA ARG A 24 -36.80 -31.94 6.12
C ARG A 24 -36.01 -31.66 7.40
N TYR A 25 -35.73 -30.41 7.67
CA TYR A 25 -34.99 -29.97 8.85
C TYR A 25 -35.80 -28.93 9.61
N ARG A 26 -35.60 -28.86 10.93
CA ARG A 26 -36.00 -27.72 11.76
C ARG A 26 -34.80 -26.89 12.14
N ARG A 27 -34.94 -25.56 12.02
CA ARG A 27 -33.87 -24.63 12.36
C ARG A 27 -34.02 -24.12 13.79
N TYR A 28 -32.91 -24.06 14.49
CA TYR A 28 -32.77 -23.52 15.83
C TYR A 28 -31.50 -22.69 15.93
N VAL A 29 -31.42 -21.90 17.00
CA VAL A 29 -30.14 -21.49 17.56
C VAL A 29 -29.81 -22.41 18.73
N LEU A 30 -28.68 -23.10 18.64
CA LEU A 30 -28.14 -23.92 19.70
C LEU A 30 -27.35 -23.05 20.67
N VAL A 31 -27.60 -23.26 21.96
CA VAL A 31 -26.87 -22.63 23.05
C VAL A 31 -26.30 -23.74 23.93
N CYS A 32 -24.99 -23.76 24.11
CA CYS A 32 -24.34 -24.68 25.05
C CYS A 32 -24.36 -24.07 26.46
N VAL A 33 -25.06 -24.72 27.38
CA VAL A 33 -25.32 -24.18 28.73
C VAL A 33 -24.44 -24.79 29.83
N SER A 34 -23.69 -25.84 29.51
CA SER A 34 -22.73 -26.45 30.44
C SER A 34 -21.61 -27.19 29.68
N GLY A 35 -20.58 -27.64 30.39
CA GLY A 35 -19.46 -28.39 29.82
C GLY A 35 -18.40 -27.51 29.14
N ARG A 36 -17.54 -28.13 28.34
CA ARG A 36 -16.36 -27.48 27.73
C ARG A 36 -16.70 -26.26 26.87
N TYR A 37 -17.87 -26.27 26.25
CA TYR A 37 -18.32 -25.23 25.32
C TYR A 37 -19.38 -24.30 25.92
N CYS A 38 -19.50 -24.24 27.25
CA CYS A 38 -20.48 -23.37 27.92
C CYS A 38 -20.38 -21.92 27.42
N GLY A 39 -21.51 -21.33 27.04
CA GLY A 39 -21.59 -19.99 26.45
C GLY A 39 -21.51 -19.96 24.92
N ALA A 40 -21.18 -21.08 24.26
CA ALA A 40 -21.16 -21.16 22.80
C ALA A 40 -22.58 -21.09 22.22
N VAL A 41 -22.69 -20.39 21.09
CA VAL A 41 -23.93 -20.18 20.34
C VAL A 41 -23.67 -20.52 18.88
N ASP A 42 -24.56 -21.30 18.27
CA ASP A 42 -24.42 -21.74 16.89
C ASP A 42 -25.79 -21.88 16.21
N SER A 43 -25.82 -21.78 14.88
CA SER A 43 -26.99 -22.16 14.10
C SER A 43 -27.08 -23.68 14.01
N ALA A 44 -28.26 -24.25 14.26
CA ALA A 44 -28.45 -25.69 14.23
C ALA A 44 -29.61 -26.07 13.29
N SER A 45 -29.31 -26.95 12.34
CA SER A 45 -30.33 -27.59 11.48
C SER A 45 -30.50 -29.04 11.93
N VAL A 46 -31.66 -29.34 12.50
CA VAL A 46 -31.98 -30.65 13.08
C VAL A 46 -32.78 -31.45 12.07
N LEU A 47 -32.29 -32.63 11.68
CA LEU A 47 -32.96 -33.51 10.72
C LEU A 47 -34.28 -34.03 11.30
N LEU A 48 -35.32 -34.11 10.46
CA LEU A 48 -36.57 -34.80 10.79
C LEU A 48 -36.55 -36.22 10.23
N VAL A 49 -36.61 -37.21 11.11
CA VAL A 49 -36.80 -38.63 10.76
C VAL A 49 -38.21 -39.02 11.18
N ASP A 50 -39.05 -39.39 10.21
CA ASP A 50 -40.48 -39.68 10.41
C ASP A 50 -41.26 -38.55 11.13
N GLY A 51 -40.87 -37.30 10.86
CA GLY A 51 -41.47 -36.10 11.47
C GLY A 51 -40.97 -35.79 12.89
N VAL A 52 -39.98 -36.54 13.39
CA VAL A 52 -39.37 -36.35 14.71
C VAL A 52 -37.95 -35.85 14.56
N GLU A 53 -37.57 -34.88 15.38
CA GLU A 53 -36.22 -34.28 15.40
C GLU A 53 -35.15 -35.28 15.86
N ASP A 54 -34.15 -35.52 15.02
CA ASP A 54 -32.96 -36.31 15.30
C ASP A 54 -31.75 -35.41 15.64
N TYR A 55 -31.34 -35.46 16.91
CA TYR A 55 -30.24 -34.66 17.47
C TYR A 55 -28.89 -35.37 17.47
N THR A 56 -28.81 -36.59 16.93
CA THR A 56 -27.63 -37.45 17.08
C THR A 56 -26.36 -36.79 16.55
N SER A 57 -26.41 -36.16 15.38
CA SER A 57 -25.26 -35.47 14.78
C SER A 57 -24.78 -34.27 15.59
N LEU A 58 -25.72 -33.44 16.08
CA LEU A 58 -25.41 -32.22 16.84
C LEU A 58 -24.87 -32.54 18.22
N THR A 59 -25.42 -33.54 18.90
CA THR A 59 -24.97 -33.95 20.24
C THR A 59 -23.56 -34.56 20.24
N GLN A 60 -23.12 -35.16 19.14
CA GLN A 60 -21.73 -35.63 19.00
C GLN A 60 -20.71 -34.49 18.96
N GLY A 61 -21.03 -33.38 18.28
CA GLY A 61 -20.16 -32.20 18.19
C GLY A 61 -19.97 -31.47 19.52
N TYR A 62 -20.99 -31.50 20.39
CA TYR A 62 -20.99 -30.84 21.70
C TYR A 62 -20.97 -31.85 22.87
N ALA A 63 -20.30 -32.99 22.68
CA ALA A 63 -20.28 -34.08 23.66
C ALA A 63 -19.85 -33.60 25.06
N GLY A 64 -20.66 -33.95 26.07
CA GLY A 64 -20.39 -33.64 27.48
C GLY A 64 -20.92 -32.28 27.98
N GLY A 65 -21.68 -31.54 27.17
CA GLY A 65 -22.39 -30.32 27.58
C GLY A 65 -23.90 -30.44 27.49
N ASP A 66 -24.61 -29.69 28.34
CA ASP A 66 -26.05 -29.48 28.19
C ASP A 66 -26.31 -28.47 27.07
N LEU A 67 -27.32 -28.77 26.24
CA LEU A 67 -27.70 -27.94 25.11
C LEU A 67 -29.12 -27.41 25.29
N HIS A 68 -29.32 -26.14 24.96
CA HIS A 68 -30.62 -25.49 24.87
C HIS A 68 -30.85 -25.04 23.42
N PHE A 69 -31.97 -25.47 22.83
CA PHE A 69 -32.33 -25.12 21.45
C PHE A 69 -33.39 -24.02 21.44
N VAL A 70 -32.99 -22.84 21.00
CA VAL A 70 -33.84 -21.66 20.87
C VAL A 70 -34.56 -21.72 19.52
N ALA A 71 -35.90 -21.77 19.55
CA ALA A 71 -36.73 -21.81 18.35
C ALA A 71 -36.79 -20.44 17.64
N LEU A 72 -36.91 -20.47 16.31
CA LEU A 72 -37.03 -19.32 15.41
C LEU A 72 -38.41 -19.32 14.75
N ASP A 73 -38.91 -18.15 14.32
CA ASP A 73 -40.13 -18.10 13.51
C ASP A 73 -39.84 -18.46 12.05
N ASP A 74 -40.89 -18.75 11.29
CA ASP A 74 -40.76 -19.07 9.87
C ASP A 74 -40.25 -17.85 9.07
N GLY A 75 -39.17 -18.05 8.30
CA GLY A 75 -38.50 -17.00 7.54
C GLY A 75 -37.44 -16.19 8.30
N ASP A 76 -37.25 -16.39 9.60
CA ASP A 76 -36.21 -15.69 10.36
C ASP A 76 -34.80 -16.19 10.00
N ASP A 77 -33.88 -15.25 9.76
CA ASP A 77 -32.46 -15.54 9.71
C ASP A 77 -31.90 -15.70 11.15
N PRO A 78 -31.18 -16.79 11.47
CA PRO A 78 -30.68 -17.04 12.81
C PRO A 78 -29.70 -15.96 13.30
N TYR A 79 -28.91 -15.36 12.41
CA TYR A 79 -27.94 -14.34 12.79
C TYR A 79 -28.63 -13.05 13.20
N ASP A 80 -29.54 -12.58 12.37
CA ASP A 80 -30.25 -11.33 12.60
C ASP A 80 -31.25 -11.43 13.76
N ALA A 81 -32.01 -12.53 13.82
CA ALA A 81 -33.09 -12.66 14.80
C ALA A 81 -32.59 -13.00 16.22
N VAL A 82 -31.50 -13.76 16.35
CA VAL A 82 -31.10 -14.35 17.63
C VAL A 82 -29.60 -14.31 17.90
N ILE A 83 -28.74 -14.86 17.03
CA ILE A 83 -27.31 -15.05 17.35
C ILE A 83 -26.66 -13.71 17.66
N ASN A 84 -26.90 -12.66 16.88
CA ASN A 84 -26.34 -11.34 17.16
C ASN A 84 -26.71 -10.81 18.55
N HIS A 85 -27.88 -11.16 19.08
CA HIS A 85 -28.26 -10.79 20.45
C HIS A 85 -27.56 -11.63 21.53
N LEU A 86 -27.14 -12.86 21.21
CA LEU A 86 -26.49 -13.76 22.17
C LEU A 86 -24.96 -13.66 22.14
N SER A 87 -24.37 -13.38 20.98
CA SER A 87 -22.91 -13.34 20.76
C SER A 87 -22.30 -11.94 20.92
N SER A 88 -23.11 -10.88 20.83
CA SER A 88 -22.60 -9.51 20.88
C SER A 88 -22.27 -9.03 22.29
N SER A 89 -21.18 -8.26 22.42
CA SER A 89 -20.75 -7.66 23.69
C SER A 89 -21.31 -6.24 23.88
N PHE A 90 -22.57 -5.99 23.49
CA PHE A 90 -23.14 -4.63 23.48
C PHE A 90 -23.45 -4.08 24.88
N SER A 91 -23.46 -4.91 25.93
CA SER A 91 -23.79 -4.47 27.30
C SER A 91 -22.68 -4.77 28.31
N PRO A 92 -22.66 -4.06 29.45
CA PRO A 92 -21.67 -4.30 30.50
C PRO A 92 -21.76 -5.71 31.12
N TRP A 93 -22.79 -6.50 30.81
CA TRP A 93 -22.93 -7.88 31.26
C TRP A 93 -22.44 -8.89 30.22
N HIS A 94 -22.70 -8.71 28.92
CA HIS A 94 -22.44 -9.72 27.88
C HIS A 94 -20.97 -10.10 27.73
N ALA A 95 -20.05 -9.18 28.07
CA ALA A 95 -18.63 -9.44 28.05
C ALA A 95 -18.12 -10.22 29.29
N GLN A 96 -18.90 -10.27 30.38
CA GLN A 96 -18.44 -10.80 31.65
C GLN A 96 -18.60 -12.34 31.74
N PRO A 97 -17.62 -13.07 32.30
CA PRO A 97 -17.68 -14.52 32.44
C PRO A 97 -18.95 -15.01 33.14
N TRP A 98 -19.33 -14.40 34.26
CA TRP A 98 -20.50 -14.81 35.04
C TRP A 98 -21.79 -14.76 34.21
N PHE A 99 -21.92 -13.82 33.27
CA PHE A 99 -23.13 -13.72 32.46
C PHE A 99 -23.14 -14.79 31.36
N ARG A 100 -21.99 -15.02 30.71
CA ARG A 100 -21.82 -16.05 29.67
C ARG A 100 -21.98 -17.47 30.21
N GLU A 101 -21.42 -17.76 31.38
CA GLU A 101 -21.54 -19.06 32.06
C GLU A 101 -23.00 -19.40 32.43
N HIS A 102 -23.87 -18.39 32.50
CA HIS A 102 -25.28 -18.53 32.82
C HIS A 102 -26.20 -18.28 31.61
N ILE A 103 -25.70 -18.44 30.37
CA ILE A 103 -26.46 -18.17 29.13
C ILE A 103 -27.83 -18.87 29.07
N GLY A 104 -27.94 -20.07 29.63
CA GLY A 104 -29.22 -20.79 29.71
C GLY A 104 -30.33 -20.06 30.48
N ARG A 105 -30.00 -19.09 31.33
CA ARG A 105 -30.98 -18.30 32.11
C ARG A 105 -31.53 -17.10 31.36
N TRP A 106 -30.86 -16.66 30.29
CA TRP A 106 -31.20 -15.41 29.61
C TRP A 106 -31.27 -15.52 28.09
N ALA A 107 -30.86 -16.62 27.47
CA ALA A 107 -30.91 -16.83 26.02
C ALA A 107 -32.31 -16.59 25.43
N GLU A 108 -33.37 -16.98 26.15
CA GLU A 108 -34.76 -16.76 25.73
C GLU A 108 -35.27 -15.33 26.01
N HIS A 109 -34.64 -14.64 26.96
CA HIS A 109 -35.01 -13.29 27.38
C HIS A 109 -34.33 -12.21 26.54
N MET A 110 -33.13 -12.47 26.03
CA MET A 110 -32.31 -11.56 25.20
C MET A 110 -32.27 -10.14 25.78
N PRO A 111 -31.80 -9.99 27.04
CA PRO A 111 -31.82 -8.70 27.72
C PRO A 111 -30.92 -7.70 26.99
N ARG A 112 -31.48 -6.53 26.73
CA ARG A 112 -30.81 -5.45 26.02
C ARG A 112 -31.14 -4.10 26.63
N PHE A 113 -30.53 -3.06 26.07
CA PHE A 113 -30.83 -1.70 26.45
C PHE A 113 -32.27 -1.34 26.07
N SER A 114 -32.98 -0.66 26.97
CA SER A 114 -34.27 -0.09 26.63
C SER A 114 -34.08 1.19 25.83
N THR A 115 -34.47 1.17 24.56
CA THR A 115 -34.49 2.36 23.69
C THR A 115 -35.54 3.38 24.13
N LYS A 116 -36.62 2.94 24.78
CA LYS A 116 -37.70 3.80 25.25
C LYS A 116 -37.43 4.44 26.62
N PHE A 117 -36.69 3.74 27.49
CA PHE A 117 -36.43 4.18 28.86
C PHE A 117 -34.94 3.99 29.19
N PRO A 118 -34.09 4.98 28.88
CA PRO A 118 -32.65 4.91 29.11
C PRO A 118 -32.30 4.46 30.54
N GLY A 119 -31.30 3.59 30.68
CA GLY A 119 -30.88 3.02 31.96
C GLY A 119 -31.67 1.78 32.42
N LEU A 120 -32.76 1.40 31.74
CA LEU A 120 -33.47 0.14 32.00
C LEU A 120 -33.00 -0.99 31.09
N VAL A 121 -33.16 -2.22 31.59
CA VAL A 121 -33.05 -3.44 30.77
C VAL A 121 -34.40 -3.65 30.08
N ALA A 122 -34.39 -3.83 28.77
CA ALA A 122 -35.52 -4.32 27.99
C ALA A 122 -35.28 -5.79 27.63
N TYR A 123 -36.28 -6.64 27.80
CA TYR A 123 -36.14 -8.07 27.52
C TYR A 123 -37.48 -8.70 27.14
N TYR A 124 -37.43 -9.87 26.50
CA TYR A 124 -38.60 -10.68 26.22
C TYR A 124 -38.98 -11.48 27.46
N GLN A 125 -40.11 -11.15 28.07
CA GLN A 125 -40.54 -11.80 29.31
C GLN A 125 -40.99 -13.25 29.10
N THR A 126 -41.51 -13.56 27.91
CA THR A 126 -41.96 -14.90 27.50
C THR A 126 -41.68 -15.08 26.00
N PRO A 127 -41.63 -16.32 25.51
CA PRO A 127 -41.49 -16.58 24.08
C PRO A 127 -42.61 -15.96 23.23
N GLN A 128 -43.88 -15.94 23.68
CA GLN A 128 -44.94 -15.23 22.93
C GLN A 128 -44.65 -13.75 22.73
N LYS A 129 -44.11 -13.08 23.77
CA LYS A 129 -43.71 -11.68 23.65
C LYS A 129 -42.51 -11.52 22.72
N ARG A 130 -41.58 -12.48 22.68
CA ARG A 130 -40.51 -12.51 21.68
C ARG A 130 -41.06 -12.61 20.27
N LYS A 131 -41.97 -13.55 20.01
CA LYS A 131 -42.65 -13.70 18.71
C LYS A 131 -43.38 -12.43 18.29
N ALA A 132 -44.00 -11.74 19.24
CA ALA A 132 -44.67 -10.46 18.99
C ALA A 132 -43.72 -9.24 18.94
N GLY A 133 -42.40 -9.42 19.13
CA GLY A 133 -41.43 -8.32 19.19
C GLY A 133 -41.58 -7.38 20.40
N VAL A 134 -42.29 -7.81 21.45
CA VAL A 134 -42.65 -6.97 22.60
C VAL A 134 -41.60 -7.05 23.71
N LEU A 135 -40.84 -5.97 23.87
CA LEU A 135 -39.90 -5.81 24.97
C LEU A 135 -40.55 -5.25 26.23
N THR A 136 -40.19 -5.83 27.38
CA THR A 136 -40.62 -5.34 28.70
C THR A 136 -39.46 -4.64 29.41
N PRO A 137 -39.57 -3.34 29.74
CA PRO A 137 -38.53 -2.63 30.48
C PRO A 137 -38.56 -2.97 31.98
N ILE A 138 -37.40 -3.11 32.62
CA ILE A 138 -37.24 -3.39 34.04
C ILE A 138 -35.94 -2.79 34.58
N LYS A 139 -35.88 -2.48 35.87
CA LYS A 139 -34.63 -2.05 36.53
C LYS A 139 -33.57 -3.16 36.46
N PRO A 140 -32.29 -2.86 36.18
CA PRO A 140 -31.24 -3.86 36.04
C PRO A 140 -31.11 -4.80 37.25
N GLY A 141 -31.02 -4.25 38.47
CA GLY A 141 -30.97 -5.08 39.68
C GLY A 141 -32.22 -5.93 39.92
N LYS A 142 -33.41 -5.48 39.47
CA LYS A 142 -34.64 -6.30 39.55
C LYS A 142 -34.61 -7.46 38.54
N TYR A 143 -34.06 -7.25 37.35
CA TYR A 143 -33.86 -8.30 36.37
C TYR A 143 -32.91 -9.38 36.91
N LEU A 144 -31.74 -8.96 37.38
CA LEU A 144 -30.74 -9.87 37.95
C LEU A 144 -31.29 -10.62 39.17
N LYS A 145 -31.94 -9.93 40.12
CA LYS A 145 -32.58 -10.59 41.27
C LYS A 145 -33.64 -11.61 40.85
N LYS A 146 -34.39 -11.34 39.78
CA LYS A 146 -35.45 -12.24 39.30
C LYS A 146 -34.91 -13.52 38.64
N TYR A 147 -33.84 -13.42 37.86
CA TYR A 147 -33.36 -14.53 37.01
C TYR A 147 -32.05 -15.18 37.50
N PHE A 148 -31.33 -14.50 38.39
CA PHE A 148 -30.03 -14.92 38.91
C PHE A 148 -29.93 -14.84 40.44
N GLY A 149 -31.01 -14.49 41.15
CA GLY A 149 -30.99 -14.30 42.60
C GLY A 149 -30.67 -15.57 43.43
N ASP A 150 -30.71 -16.73 42.80
CA ASP A 150 -30.32 -18.03 43.36
C ASP A 150 -28.83 -18.37 43.13
N VAL A 151 -28.15 -17.70 42.19
CA VAL A 151 -26.73 -17.95 41.84
C VAL A 151 -25.82 -16.76 42.10
N LEU A 152 -26.35 -15.56 42.25
CA LEU A 152 -25.61 -14.33 42.54
C LEU A 152 -26.00 -13.80 43.93
N SER A 153 -25.00 -13.26 44.64
CA SER A 153 -25.26 -12.59 45.92
C SER A 153 -26.02 -11.26 45.71
N GLU A 154 -26.76 -10.82 46.73
CA GLU A 154 -27.46 -9.53 46.67
C GLU A 154 -26.49 -8.35 46.44
N GLU A 155 -25.31 -8.40 47.06
CA GLU A 155 -24.25 -7.40 46.89
C GLU A 155 -23.76 -7.33 45.44
N PHE A 156 -23.47 -8.48 44.82
CA PHE A 156 -23.03 -8.53 43.43
C PHE A 156 -24.13 -8.05 42.47
N ILE A 157 -25.40 -8.40 42.72
CA ILE A 157 -26.54 -7.89 41.95
C ILE A 157 -26.62 -6.36 42.03
N GLN A 158 -26.41 -5.78 43.21
CA GLN A 158 -26.40 -4.34 43.40
C GLN A 158 -25.26 -3.69 42.63
N GLU A 159 -24.05 -4.24 42.72
CA GLU A 159 -22.87 -3.78 41.97
C GLU A 159 -23.12 -3.79 40.45
N GLN A 160 -23.58 -4.91 39.90
CA GLN A 160 -23.86 -5.02 38.46
C GLN A 160 -25.03 -4.13 38.02
N GLY A 161 -25.99 -3.89 38.91
CA GLY A 161 -27.07 -2.92 38.68
C GLY A 161 -26.56 -1.48 38.64
N LEU A 162 -25.59 -1.13 39.48
CA LEU A 162 -24.91 0.17 39.44
C LEU A 162 -24.00 0.31 38.22
N ALA A 163 -23.27 -0.74 37.85
CA ALA A 163 -22.44 -0.76 36.64
C ALA A 163 -23.30 -0.51 35.39
N TRP A 164 -24.47 -1.16 35.30
CA TRP A 164 -25.43 -0.88 34.24
C TRP A 164 -25.88 0.58 34.27
N GLN A 165 -26.32 1.12 35.42
CA GLN A 165 -26.75 2.52 35.49
C GLN A 165 -25.61 3.51 35.18
N SER A 166 -24.38 3.20 35.59
CA SER A 166 -23.21 4.03 35.30
C SER A 166 -22.86 4.02 33.82
N PHE A 167 -23.07 2.90 33.13
CA PHE A 167 -22.95 2.82 31.68
C PHE A 167 -23.91 3.80 30.96
N PHE A 168 -25.07 4.05 31.57
CA PHE A 168 -26.09 4.99 31.09
C PHE A 168 -26.03 6.39 31.70
N LYS A 169 -25.03 6.69 32.54
CA LYS A 169 -24.78 8.10 32.84
C LYS A 169 -24.51 8.78 31.49
N PRO A 170 -25.19 9.89 31.18
CA PRO A 170 -24.95 10.63 29.95
C PRO A 170 -23.45 10.84 29.83
N ALA A 171 -22.87 10.24 28.80
CA ALA A 171 -21.50 10.59 28.44
C ALA A 171 -21.57 12.06 28.03
N GLU A 172 -20.70 12.87 28.61
CA GLU A 172 -20.61 14.28 28.22
C GLU A 172 -20.20 14.33 26.75
N LEU A 173 -21.15 14.68 25.88
CA LEU A 173 -20.88 14.90 24.47
C LEU A 173 -20.07 16.18 24.36
N LYS A 174 -18.85 16.04 23.85
CA LYS A 174 -17.98 17.16 23.53
C LYS A 174 -17.91 17.29 22.02
N VAL A 175 -17.86 18.53 21.54
CA VAL A 175 -17.68 18.85 20.13
C VAL A 175 -16.57 19.89 20.05
N THR A 176 -15.58 19.62 19.21
CA THR A 176 -14.46 20.53 19.00
C THR A 176 -14.28 20.83 17.52
N GLN A 177 -13.82 22.06 17.24
CA GLN A 177 -13.33 22.50 15.93
C GLN A 177 -11.87 22.99 16.06
N ASP A 178 -11.20 22.67 17.18
CA ASP A 178 -9.78 22.93 17.37
C ASP A 178 -8.94 21.85 16.69
N ALA A 179 -7.94 22.25 15.92
CA ALA A 179 -7.18 21.30 15.10
C ALA A 179 -6.26 20.37 15.91
N ASP A 180 -5.70 20.86 17.02
CA ASP A 180 -4.84 20.05 17.88
C ASP A 180 -5.70 19.03 18.63
N GLU A 181 -6.84 19.47 19.17
CA GLU A 181 -7.79 18.58 19.85
C GLU A 181 -8.34 17.51 18.90
N VAL A 182 -8.69 17.89 17.66
CA VAL A 182 -9.15 16.94 16.63
C VAL A 182 -8.08 15.88 16.34
N GLN A 183 -6.81 16.27 16.22
CA GLN A 183 -5.72 15.33 16.01
C GLN A 183 -5.57 14.38 17.21
N ASP A 184 -5.54 14.91 18.44
CA ASP A 184 -5.39 14.10 19.66
C ASP A 184 -6.50 13.04 19.78
N ILE A 185 -7.74 13.39 19.43
CA ILE A 185 -8.89 12.47 19.43
C ILE A 185 -8.73 11.35 18.40
N TYR A 186 -8.12 11.63 17.25
CA TYR A 186 -7.91 10.63 16.20
C TYR A 186 -6.77 9.67 16.56
N GLU A 187 -5.67 10.20 17.10
CA GLU A 187 -4.49 9.43 17.52
C GLU A 187 -4.77 8.55 18.75
N ASN A 188 -5.54 9.04 19.73
CA ASN A 188 -5.77 8.36 21.01
C ASN A 188 -7.17 7.76 21.18
N GLY A 189 -8.00 7.88 20.14
CA GLY A 189 -9.39 7.39 20.14
C GLY A 189 -9.54 5.98 19.57
N PRO A 190 -10.76 5.62 19.09
CA PRO A 190 -11.02 4.33 18.50
C PRO A 190 -10.18 4.12 17.22
N ASN A 191 -9.65 2.91 17.06
CA ASN A 191 -8.79 2.53 15.93
C ASN A 191 -9.41 2.85 14.57
N SER A 192 -8.61 3.49 13.71
CA SER A 192 -8.92 3.77 12.31
C SER A 192 -7.64 3.88 11.49
N CYS A 193 -7.75 3.97 10.16
CA CYS A 193 -6.60 4.29 9.29
C CYS A 193 -5.96 5.65 9.62
N MET A 194 -6.72 6.58 10.20
CA MET A 194 -6.27 7.90 10.61
C MET A 194 -5.89 7.97 12.11
N SER A 195 -5.55 6.85 12.76
CA SER A 195 -5.15 6.82 14.18
C SER A 195 -3.64 6.84 14.39
N LYS A 196 -2.88 7.12 13.33
CA LYS A 196 -1.42 7.18 13.33
C LYS A 196 -0.96 8.60 13.66
N SER A 197 0.30 8.78 14.04
CA SER A 197 0.85 10.12 14.21
C SER A 197 0.94 10.87 12.87
N ALA A 198 1.01 12.20 12.93
CA ALA A 198 1.14 13.07 11.75
C ALA A 198 2.27 12.62 10.79
N ASP A 199 3.42 12.22 11.32
CA ASP A 199 4.61 11.81 10.56
C ASP A 199 4.42 10.53 9.74
N GLU A 200 3.36 9.75 9.97
CA GLU A 200 3.04 8.56 9.17
C GLU A 200 2.21 8.88 7.92
N PHE A 201 1.83 10.14 7.71
CA PHE A 201 1.08 10.58 6.54
C PHE A 201 1.96 11.40 5.59
N SER A 202 1.64 11.37 4.30
CA SER A 202 2.41 12.08 3.27
C SER A 202 2.03 13.56 3.12
N GLY A 203 1.01 14.02 3.88
CA GLY A 203 0.55 15.41 3.87
C GLY A 203 1.39 16.34 4.76
N GLU A 204 1.09 17.63 4.72
CA GLU A 204 1.76 18.68 5.53
C GLU A 204 1.49 18.50 7.04
N CYS A 205 0.37 17.88 7.40
CA CYS A 205 -0.03 17.67 8.78
C CYS A 205 -0.93 16.43 8.92
N HIS A 206 -1.30 16.09 10.16
CA HIS A 206 -2.26 15.00 10.38
C HIS A 206 -3.59 15.28 9.65
N PRO A 207 -4.08 14.37 8.79
CA PRO A 207 -5.17 14.66 7.86
C PRO A 207 -6.51 14.94 8.55
N ALA A 208 -6.73 14.43 9.76
CA ALA A 208 -7.92 14.77 10.54
C ALA A 208 -8.04 16.27 10.87
N ARG A 209 -6.93 17.02 10.92
CA ARG A 209 -6.94 18.48 11.17
C ARG A 209 -7.74 19.26 10.13
N VAL A 210 -7.98 18.67 8.96
CA VAL A 210 -8.83 19.22 7.89
C VAL A 210 -10.28 19.41 8.35
N TYR A 211 -10.78 18.55 9.25
CA TYR A 211 -12.13 18.65 9.82
C TYR A 211 -12.31 19.85 10.75
N ALA A 212 -11.23 20.47 11.24
CA ALA A 212 -11.27 21.70 12.05
C ALA A 212 -11.58 22.96 11.19
N GLY A 213 -12.45 22.80 10.19
CA GLY A 213 -12.96 23.88 9.34
C GLY A 213 -14.07 24.66 10.03
N PRO A 214 -14.59 25.73 9.39
CA PRO A 214 -15.62 26.56 10.01
C PRO A 214 -16.96 25.85 10.18
N ASP A 215 -17.29 24.87 9.32
CA ASP A 215 -18.61 24.22 9.33
C ASP A 215 -18.61 22.87 10.05
N LEU A 216 -17.51 22.13 9.99
CA LEU A 216 -17.39 20.80 10.59
C LEU A 216 -16.63 20.82 11.90
N GLY A 217 -16.89 19.81 12.72
CA GLY A 217 -16.13 19.50 13.91
C GLY A 217 -16.13 18.01 14.19
N VAL A 218 -15.45 17.62 15.26
CA VAL A 218 -15.43 16.25 15.75
C VAL A 218 -16.17 16.20 17.08
N ALA A 219 -17.20 15.37 17.14
CA ALA A 219 -17.83 14.99 18.39
C ALA A 219 -17.09 13.80 18.99
N TYR A 220 -16.94 13.77 20.31
CA TYR A 220 -16.31 12.65 21.01
C TYR A 220 -16.84 12.44 22.43
N LEU A 221 -16.61 11.25 22.98
CA LEU A 221 -16.92 10.87 24.36
C LEU A 221 -15.64 10.52 25.13
N GLY A 222 -15.43 11.15 26.29
CA GLY A 222 -14.29 10.89 27.16
C GLY A 222 -13.33 12.08 27.25
N SER A 223 -12.03 11.79 27.40
CA SER A 223 -10.94 12.76 27.23
C SER A 223 -10.33 12.63 25.84
N THR A 224 -9.60 13.64 25.40
CA THR A 224 -8.82 13.61 24.15
C THR A 224 -7.84 12.43 24.13
N ASP A 225 -7.16 12.18 25.24
CA ASP A 225 -6.16 11.12 25.39
C ASP A 225 -6.75 9.70 25.48
N ASN A 226 -8.08 9.57 25.53
CA ASN A 226 -8.76 8.28 25.63
C ASN A 226 -10.22 8.43 25.17
N ALA A 227 -10.41 8.85 23.93
CA ALA A 227 -11.74 9.00 23.36
C ALA A 227 -12.36 7.61 23.15
N SER A 228 -13.45 7.33 23.86
CA SER A 228 -14.17 6.05 23.76
C SER A 228 -15.05 5.93 22.51
N ALA A 229 -15.44 7.07 21.94
CA ALA A 229 -16.15 7.17 20.67
C ALA A 229 -15.88 8.52 20.02
N ARG A 230 -15.98 8.59 18.68
CA ARG A 230 -15.90 9.83 17.91
C ARG A 230 -16.69 9.75 16.60
N CYS A 231 -17.10 10.90 16.08
CA CYS A 231 -17.64 11.06 14.73
C CYS A 231 -17.45 12.50 14.22
N VAL A 232 -17.50 12.69 12.90
CA VAL A 232 -17.57 14.02 12.30
C VAL A 232 -19.00 14.54 12.41
N VAL A 233 -19.14 15.84 12.72
CA VAL A 233 -20.44 16.51 12.87
C VAL A 233 -20.44 17.85 12.14
N TRP A 234 -21.63 18.30 11.74
CA TRP A 234 -21.89 19.69 11.36
C TRP A 234 -22.75 20.33 12.45
N PRO A 235 -22.16 21.13 13.38
CA PRO A 235 -22.86 21.63 14.54
C PRO A 235 -24.09 22.48 14.23
N ASP A 236 -23.99 23.36 13.23
CA ASP A 236 -25.07 24.26 12.81
C ASP A 236 -26.26 23.51 12.19
N LYS A 237 -26.00 22.49 11.36
CA LYS A 237 -27.05 21.64 10.76
C LYS A 237 -27.56 20.55 11.71
N LYS A 238 -26.86 20.30 12.83
CA LYS A 238 -27.16 19.21 13.75
C LYS A 238 -27.21 17.85 13.06
N ILE A 239 -26.20 17.56 12.25
CA ILE A 239 -26.01 16.25 11.61
C ILE A 239 -24.68 15.61 12.01
N PHE A 240 -24.64 14.28 12.05
CA PHE A 240 -23.43 13.50 12.32
C PHE A 240 -23.24 12.39 11.28
N GLY A 241 -21.97 12.09 10.97
CA GLY A 241 -21.59 10.98 10.09
C GLY A 241 -21.23 9.72 10.87
N ARG A 242 -20.51 8.79 10.24
CA ARG A 242 -20.17 7.50 10.84
C ARG A 242 -19.54 7.63 12.24
N ILE A 243 -20.05 6.83 13.19
CA ILE A 243 -19.52 6.74 14.55
C ILE A 243 -18.50 5.60 14.66
N TYR A 244 -17.36 5.90 15.27
CA TYR A 244 -16.32 4.95 15.65
C TYR A 244 -16.30 4.75 17.17
N GLY A 245 -16.05 3.53 17.64
CA GLY A 245 -15.99 3.20 19.07
C GLY A 245 -17.34 2.87 19.69
N ASP A 246 -17.64 3.46 20.86
CA ASP A 246 -18.87 3.27 21.64
C ASP A 246 -20.13 3.86 20.95
N TYR A 247 -20.53 3.23 19.85
CA TYR A 247 -21.62 3.65 18.96
C TYR A 247 -22.93 3.95 19.71
N HIS A 248 -23.33 3.08 20.64
CA HIS A 248 -24.61 3.22 21.33
C HIS A 248 -24.67 4.44 22.24
N ARG A 249 -23.61 4.68 23.03
CA ARG A 249 -23.56 5.84 23.93
C ARG A 249 -23.38 7.13 23.16
N MET A 250 -22.58 7.12 22.10
CA MET A 250 -22.39 8.26 21.23
C MET A 250 -23.67 8.67 20.49
N GLY A 251 -24.34 7.71 19.82
CA GLY A 251 -25.60 7.98 19.13
C GLY A 251 -26.67 8.53 20.08
N SER A 252 -26.82 7.92 21.26
CA SER A 252 -27.77 8.41 22.28
C SER A 252 -27.44 9.83 22.75
N ALA A 253 -26.15 10.17 22.91
CA ALA A 253 -25.72 11.49 23.35
C ALA A 253 -25.91 12.56 22.27
N LEU A 254 -25.65 12.22 21.00
CA LEU A 254 -25.88 13.07 19.83
C LEU A 254 -27.38 13.36 19.65
N GLU A 255 -28.23 12.34 19.69
CA GLU A 255 -29.69 12.48 19.61
C GLU A 255 -30.23 13.37 20.74
N ALA A 256 -29.75 13.16 21.97
CA ALA A 256 -30.12 13.98 23.12
C ALA A 256 -29.66 15.45 22.97
N ALA A 257 -28.56 15.69 22.25
CA ALA A 257 -28.06 17.02 21.89
C ALA A 257 -28.71 17.61 20.62
N GLY A 258 -29.72 16.92 20.07
CA GLY A 258 -30.52 17.36 18.93
C GLY A 258 -29.92 17.04 17.57
N TYR A 259 -28.88 16.23 17.49
CA TYR A 259 -28.31 15.78 16.22
C TYR A 259 -29.09 14.61 15.62
N ARG A 260 -29.10 14.52 14.29
CA ARG A 260 -29.55 13.36 13.54
C ARG A 260 -28.41 12.77 12.72
N GLU A 261 -28.51 11.50 12.35
CA GLU A 261 -27.60 10.93 11.36
C GLU A 261 -27.84 11.61 10.00
N GLY A 262 -26.75 11.92 9.30
CA GLY A 262 -26.77 12.47 7.94
C GLY A 262 -26.08 11.52 6.96
N ASP A 263 -26.51 11.56 5.71
CA ASP A 263 -25.81 10.92 4.60
C ASP A 263 -24.79 11.88 3.96
N ASP A 264 -24.01 11.40 2.99
CA ASP A 264 -22.99 12.21 2.32
C ASP A 264 -23.58 13.48 1.66
N ASP A 265 -24.80 13.38 1.12
CA ASP A 265 -25.49 14.50 0.47
C ASP A 265 -25.86 15.61 1.47
N ASP A 266 -26.18 15.26 2.72
CA ASP A 266 -26.45 16.23 3.79
C ASP A 266 -25.22 17.11 4.14
N PHE A 267 -24.01 16.56 3.97
CA PHE A 267 -22.74 17.24 4.25
C PHE A 267 -22.20 18.06 3.06
N VAL A 268 -22.80 17.94 1.87
CA VAL A 268 -22.41 18.73 0.69
C VAL A 268 -22.45 20.23 1.00
N GLY A 269 -21.37 20.91 0.62
CA GLY A 269 -21.16 22.34 0.83
C GLY A 269 -20.45 22.69 2.14
N ALA A 270 -20.14 21.71 2.99
CA ALA A 270 -19.34 21.96 4.19
C ALA A 270 -17.94 22.49 3.83
N ARG A 271 -17.49 23.53 4.52
CA ARG A 271 -16.15 24.08 4.41
C ARG A 271 -15.20 23.38 5.36
N LEU A 272 -14.15 22.81 4.78
CA LEU A 272 -13.00 22.20 5.45
C LEU A 272 -11.81 23.17 5.42
N ARG A 273 -10.82 22.95 6.30
CA ARG A 273 -9.55 23.67 6.18
C ARG A 273 -8.83 23.28 4.90
N ARG A 274 -8.17 24.27 4.29
CA ARG A 274 -7.35 24.09 3.10
C ARG A 274 -5.88 23.98 3.48
N PHE A 275 -5.30 22.81 3.23
CA PHE A 275 -3.86 22.55 3.34
C PHE A 275 -3.38 22.08 1.97
N TYR A 276 -2.64 22.96 1.30
CA TYR A 276 -2.16 22.75 -0.06
C TYR A 276 -0.71 23.23 -0.11
N ASP A 277 0.20 22.32 -0.45
CA ASP A 277 1.64 22.59 -0.49
C ASP A 277 2.12 23.17 -1.83
N GLY A 278 1.20 23.36 -2.79
CA GLY A 278 1.51 23.75 -4.16
C GLY A 278 1.30 22.64 -5.17
N ASP A 279 1.00 21.42 -4.71
CA ASP A 279 0.94 20.23 -5.56
C ASP A 279 -0.18 19.26 -5.11
N ILE A 280 -0.18 18.86 -3.85
CA ILE A 280 -1.18 17.98 -3.25
C ILE A 280 -1.97 18.67 -2.15
N TYR A 281 -3.20 18.18 -1.95
CA TYR A 281 -3.99 18.54 -0.78
C TYR A 281 -3.78 17.50 0.31
N THR A 282 -3.55 17.97 1.54
CA THR A 282 -3.73 17.13 2.71
C THR A 282 -5.23 16.98 2.98
N VAL A 283 -5.75 15.77 2.89
CA VAL A 283 -7.18 15.44 3.06
C VAL A 283 -7.36 14.19 3.91
N PRO A 284 -8.43 14.09 4.71
CA PRO A 284 -8.76 12.88 5.45
C PRO A 284 -9.31 11.82 4.53
N TYR A 285 -9.21 10.57 4.97
CA TYR A 285 -10.15 9.55 4.53
C TYR A 285 -11.55 9.94 5.02
N CYS A 286 -12.45 10.27 4.10
CA CYS A 286 -13.67 11.00 4.42
C CYS A 286 -14.92 10.11 4.36
N ASP A 287 -15.48 9.74 5.51
CA ASP A 287 -16.70 8.92 5.60
C ASP A 287 -18.01 9.69 5.33
N ILE A 288 -17.94 10.99 5.02
CA ILE A 288 -19.11 11.87 4.81
C ILE A 288 -19.13 12.50 3.41
N GLY A 289 -18.31 12.00 2.49
CA GLY A 289 -18.23 12.44 1.10
C GLY A 289 -16.88 12.13 0.46
N ASP A 290 -16.92 11.71 -0.81
CA ASP A 290 -15.73 11.21 -1.54
C ASP A 290 -14.86 12.29 -2.16
N TYR A 291 -15.43 13.48 -2.39
CA TYR A 291 -14.79 14.54 -3.16
C TYR A 291 -14.95 15.89 -2.48
N ALA A 292 -14.01 16.79 -2.79
CA ALA A 292 -14.11 18.20 -2.52
C ALA A 292 -13.64 19.02 -3.72
N ARG A 293 -13.97 20.32 -3.72
CA ARG A 293 -13.40 21.31 -4.64
C ARG A 293 -12.71 22.41 -3.85
N ASP A 294 -11.63 22.98 -4.39
CA ASP A 294 -11.00 24.16 -3.81
C ASP A 294 -11.74 25.45 -4.23
N ASP A 295 -12.00 26.35 -3.30
CA ASP A 295 -12.51 27.71 -3.59
C ASP A 295 -11.46 28.82 -3.41
N GLY A 296 -10.21 28.42 -3.15
CA GLY A 296 -9.06 29.30 -2.89
C GLY A 296 -8.86 29.63 -1.41
N THR A 297 -9.86 29.39 -0.55
CA THR A 297 -9.78 29.62 0.90
C THR A 297 -10.05 28.35 1.70
N HIS A 298 -11.02 27.54 1.27
CA HIS A 298 -11.46 26.31 1.91
C HIS A 298 -11.60 25.20 0.87
N LEU A 299 -11.58 23.95 1.35
CA LEU A 299 -12.08 22.83 0.56
C LEU A 299 -13.58 22.69 0.82
N ILE A 300 -14.37 22.66 -0.26
CA ILE A 300 -15.82 22.54 -0.20
C ILE A 300 -16.19 21.09 -0.50
N LEU A 301 -16.72 20.40 0.50
CA LEU A 301 -17.13 19.00 0.39
C LEU A 301 -18.27 18.83 -0.62
N GLY A 302 -18.23 17.77 -1.42
CA GLY A 302 -19.23 17.44 -2.44
C GLY A 302 -18.62 17.33 -3.84
N ARG A 303 -19.33 17.79 -4.87
CA ARG A 303 -18.86 17.65 -6.26
C ARG A 303 -17.57 18.45 -6.50
N GLY A 304 -16.49 17.75 -6.81
CA GLY A 304 -15.18 18.31 -7.12
C GLY A 304 -14.20 17.28 -7.64
N ASP A 305 -12.95 17.69 -7.82
CA ASP A 305 -11.84 16.94 -8.39
C ASP A 305 -10.80 16.48 -7.34
N ILE A 306 -10.94 16.90 -6.09
CA ILE A 306 -10.07 16.49 -4.99
C ILE A 306 -10.67 15.24 -4.35
N TYR A 307 -10.11 14.08 -4.65
CA TYR A 307 -10.54 12.79 -4.10
C TYR A 307 -10.06 12.58 -2.66
N MET A 308 -10.91 12.04 -1.79
CA MET A 308 -10.71 11.99 -0.33
C MET A 308 -10.84 10.57 0.27
N GLN A 309 -10.61 9.52 -0.52
CA GLN A 309 -10.70 8.12 -0.04
C GLN A 309 -9.33 7.40 0.01
N TYR A 310 -8.23 8.10 -0.21
CA TYR A 310 -6.91 7.53 0.05
C TYR A 310 -6.59 7.59 1.54
N THR A 311 -5.98 6.51 2.06
CA THR A 311 -5.65 6.38 3.50
C THR A 311 -4.29 6.96 3.86
N ASN A 312 -3.56 7.50 2.89
CA ASN A 312 -2.22 8.10 3.06
C ASN A 312 -2.25 9.57 3.50
N GLY A 313 -3.44 10.15 3.71
CA GLY A 313 -3.62 11.53 4.15
C GLY A 313 -3.57 12.58 3.04
N THR A 314 -3.63 12.17 1.77
CA THR A 314 -3.54 13.08 0.61
C THR A 314 -4.58 12.73 -0.46
N ASN A 315 -4.75 13.61 -1.45
CA ASN A 315 -5.63 13.37 -2.60
C ASN A 315 -4.94 12.59 -3.75
N SER A 316 -3.76 12.02 -3.52
CA SER A 316 -2.98 11.30 -4.52
C SER A 316 -2.63 9.91 -4.02
N GLU A 317 -2.73 8.88 -4.87
CA GLU A 317 -2.46 7.49 -4.45
C GLU A 317 -0.99 7.26 -4.09
N ASN A 318 -0.07 7.83 -4.87
CA ASN A 318 1.38 7.66 -4.75
C ASN A 318 2.10 9.01 -4.72
N PRO A 319 1.94 9.83 -3.66
CA PRO A 319 2.53 11.18 -3.59
C PRO A 319 4.07 11.17 -3.71
N ASP A 320 4.72 10.07 -3.31
CA ASP A 320 6.19 9.95 -3.31
C ASP A 320 6.78 9.40 -4.63
N ARG A 321 6.01 8.68 -5.46
CA ARG A 321 6.55 7.98 -6.65
C ARG A 321 6.65 8.86 -7.89
N CYS A 322 6.13 10.06 -7.81
CA CYS A 322 5.98 10.95 -8.94
C CYS A 322 7.08 12.02 -8.95
N ARG A 323 8.33 11.76 -8.52
CA ARG A 323 9.38 12.79 -8.46
C ARG A 323 10.57 12.46 -9.33
N CYS A 324 11.06 13.45 -10.07
CA CYS A 324 12.28 13.39 -10.85
C CYS A 324 13.46 13.17 -9.90
N GLU A 325 14.24 12.12 -10.12
CA GLU A 325 15.38 11.78 -9.26
C GLU A 325 16.58 12.72 -9.44
N ASP A 326 16.56 13.59 -10.45
CA ASP A 326 17.61 14.57 -10.73
C ASP A 326 17.29 15.96 -10.13
N CYS A 327 16.16 16.56 -10.53
CA CYS A 327 15.78 17.89 -10.03
C CYS A 327 14.79 17.88 -8.85
N GLY A 328 14.24 16.73 -8.47
CA GLY A 328 13.24 16.61 -7.39
C GLY A 328 11.83 17.08 -7.73
N SER A 329 11.62 17.62 -8.94
CA SER A 329 10.32 18.10 -9.42
C SER A 329 9.33 16.97 -9.60
N ARG A 330 8.04 17.22 -9.36
CA ARG A 330 7.01 16.22 -9.60
C ARG A 330 6.81 15.98 -11.10
N MET A 331 6.47 14.75 -11.46
CA MET A 331 6.16 14.26 -12.80
C MET A 331 4.90 13.43 -12.71
N ASP A 332 4.04 13.48 -13.71
CA ASP A 332 2.98 12.49 -13.83
C ASP A 332 3.59 11.11 -14.14
N GLU A 333 2.96 10.01 -13.72
CA GLU A 333 3.47 8.65 -13.99
C GLU A 333 3.68 8.40 -15.50
N GLY A 334 2.90 9.08 -16.35
CA GLY A 334 3.03 9.04 -17.82
C GLY A 334 4.11 9.94 -18.42
N ASP A 335 4.65 10.88 -17.64
CA ASP A 335 5.60 11.92 -18.09
C ASP A 335 7.04 11.64 -17.58
N SER A 336 7.26 10.43 -17.04
CA SER A 336 8.57 9.99 -16.56
C SER A 336 9.39 9.32 -17.67
N TYR A 337 10.67 9.67 -17.76
CA TYR A 337 11.62 9.06 -18.67
C TYR A 337 12.57 8.14 -17.89
N TYR A 338 12.58 6.86 -18.23
CA TYR A 338 13.43 5.87 -17.57
C TYR A 338 14.85 5.88 -18.15
N VAL A 339 15.84 6.06 -17.27
CA VAL A 339 17.27 6.05 -17.61
C VAL A 339 17.84 4.66 -17.35
N SER A 340 17.97 3.85 -18.40
CA SER A 340 18.39 2.45 -18.28
C SER A 340 19.80 2.26 -17.72
N GLY A 341 20.72 3.20 -17.96
CA GLY A 341 22.10 3.12 -17.47
C GLY A 341 22.26 3.16 -15.95
N SER A 342 21.33 3.82 -15.24
CA SER A 342 21.34 4.02 -13.78
C SER A 342 20.10 3.50 -13.05
N GLY A 343 19.03 3.12 -13.78
CA GLY A 343 17.81 2.57 -13.21
C GLY A 343 16.90 3.59 -12.53
N ILE A 344 17.01 4.86 -12.90
CA ILE A 344 16.27 5.98 -12.31
C ILE A 344 15.22 6.52 -13.28
N SER A 345 14.25 7.30 -12.77
CA SER A 345 13.28 8.04 -13.59
C SER A 345 13.44 9.55 -13.45
N VAL A 346 13.48 10.26 -14.59
CA VAL A 346 13.68 11.71 -14.66
C VAL A 346 12.62 12.39 -15.51
N CYS A 347 12.47 13.72 -15.36
CA CYS A 347 11.49 14.48 -16.13
C CYS A 347 11.98 14.74 -17.55
N GLU A 348 11.07 15.07 -18.46
CA GLU A 348 11.41 15.39 -19.86
C GLU A 348 12.52 16.45 -19.97
N SER A 349 12.45 17.53 -19.17
CA SER A 349 13.47 18.59 -19.18
C SER A 349 14.85 18.06 -18.80
N CYS A 350 14.97 17.37 -17.66
CA CYS A 350 16.23 16.76 -17.24
C CYS A 350 16.73 15.77 -18.28
N TYR A 351 15.84 14.93 -18.82
CA TYR A 351 16.16 13.95 -19.85
C TYR A 351 16.76 14.61 -21.10
N CYS A 352 16.13 15.65 -21.64
CA CYS A 352 16.59 16.35 -22.83
C CYS A 352 17.87 17.15 -22.62
N ASP A 353 18.08 17.71 -21.43
CA ASP A 353 19.21 18.60 -21.15
C ASP A 353 20.49 17.85 -20.77
N SER A 354 20.34 16.72 -20.05
CA SER A 354 21.45 16.08 -19.34
C SER A 354 21.68 14.60 -19.68
N TYR A 355 20.90 14.01 -20.60
CA TYR A 355 21.03 12.59 -20.96
C TYR A 355 21.18 12.38 -22.46
N PHE A 356 21.79 11.25 -22.84
CA PHE A 356 21.99 10.84 -24.22
C PHE A 356 21.83 9.32 -24.38
N THR A 357 21.41 8.88 -25.56
CA THR A 357 21.40 7.46 -25.93
C THR A 357 22.76 7.06 -26.48
N CYS A 358 23.39 6.04 -25.88
CA CYS A 358 24.68 5.55 -26.32
C CYS A 358 24.58 4.77 -27.63
N SER A 359 25.35 5.19 -28.65
CA SER A 359 25.30 4.62 -30.00
C SER A 359 25.74 3.14 -30.09
N ILE A 360 26.40 2.61 -29.05
CA ILE A 360 26.97 1.25 -29.05
C ILE A 360 26.02 0.24 -28.40
N ILE A 361 25.37 0.64 -27.31
CA ILE A 361 24.61 -0.27 -26.45
C ILE A 361 23.12 0.07 -26.35
N ASP A 362 22.69 1.16 -27.00
CA ASP A 362 21.29 1.62 -27.06
C ASP A 362 20.64 1.81 -25.67
N GLU A 363 21.49 2.15 -24.68
CA GLU A 363 21.09 2.51 -23.32
C GLU A 363 21.26 4.03 -23.11
N VAL A 364 20.46 4.60 -22.22
CA VAL A 364 20.49 6.04 -21.91
C VAL A 364 21.38 6.30 -20.70
N PHE A 365 22.23 7.32 -20.81
CA PHE A 365 23.17 7.73 -19.77
C PHE A 365 23.18 9.24 -19.55
N HIS A 366 23.63 9.65 -18.37
CA HIS A 366 23.93 11.05 -18.09
C HIS A 366 25.18 11.51 -18.87
N VAL A 367 25.19 12.76 -19.35
CA VAL A 367 26.26 13.34 -20.18
C VAL A 367 27.65 13.29 -19.53
N ASP A 368 27.75 13.28 -18.20
CA ASP A 368 29.02 13.15 -17.46
C ASP A 368 29.76 11.81 -17.71
N THR A 369 29.04 10.81 -18.23
CA THR A 369 29.63 9.52 -18.59
C THR A 369 30.06 9.44 -20.05
N MET A 370 29.81 10.49 -20.85
CA MET A 370 30.17 10.53 -22.26
C MET A 370 31.69 10.62 -22.43
N VAL A 371 32.24 9.87 -23.37
CA VAL A 371 33.63 9.98 -23.81
C VAL A 371 33.71 10.83 -25.08
N ALA A 372 34.89 11.38 -25.37
CA ALA A 372 35.09 12.10 -26.63
C ALA A 372 34.98 11.13 -27.81
N SER A 373 34.13 11.48 -28.78
CA SER A 373 33.80 10.66 -29.95
C SER A 373 33.58 11.53 -31.19
N PRO A 374 33.60 10.95 -32.40
CA PRO A 374 33.32 11.68 -33.63
C PRO A 374 31.92 12.29 -33.68
N ASP A 375 31.76 13.30 -34.52
CA ASP A 375 30.47 13.94 -34.77
C ASP A 375 29.40 12.92 -35.17
N GLY A 376 28.22 13.04 -34.54
CA GLY A 376 27.08 12.14 -34.78
C GLY A 376 27.10 10.85 -33.96
N TYR A 377 28.12 10.63 -33.13
CA TYR A 377 28.20 9.49 -32.21
C TYR A 377 28.32 9.97 -30.76
N SER A 378 27.52 9.37 -29.89
CA SER A 378 27.58 9.60 -28.45
C SER A 378 27.91 8.28 -27.77
N ILE A 379 29.10 8.18 -27.19
CA ILE A 379 29.61 6.94 -26.60
C ILE A 379 29.73 7.11 -25.09
N SER A 380 29.17 6.17 -24.32
CA SER A 380 29.32 6.15 -22.87
C SER A 380 30.60 5.43 -22.45
N ARG A 381 31.22 5.85 -21.34
CA ARG A 381 32.38 5.19 -20.73
C ARG A 381 32.12 3.70 -20.44
N ARG A 382 30.88 3.36 -20.08
CA ARG A 382 30.49 1.96 -19.88
C ARG A 382 30.61 1.13 -21.17
N ALA A 383 30.34 1.72 -22.33
CA ALA A 383 30.53 1.03 -23.61
C ALA A 383 32.02 0.74 -23.85
N THR A 384 32.91 1.68 -23.55
CA THR A 384 34.36 1.50 -23.72
C THR A 384 34.95 0.44 -22.78
N GLU A 385 34.40 0.30 -21.57
CA GLU A 385 34.86 -0.69 -20.58
C GLU A 385 34.33 -2.10 -20.85
N ARG A 386 33.08 -2.24 -21.30
CA ARG A 386 32.38 -3.52 -21.37
C ARG A 386 32.30 -4.13 -22.78
N TYR A 387 32.39 -3.30 -23.81
CA TYR A 387 32.19 -3.71 -25.21
C TYR A 387 33.42 -3.38 -26.05
N SER A 388 34.60 -3.83 -25.60
CA SER A 388 35.89 -3.58 -26.25
C SER A 388 35.99 -4.10 -27.69
N SER A 389 35.06 -4.94 -28.15
CA SER A 389 34.96 -5.38 -29.55
C SER A 389 34.09 -4.45 -30.42
N GLY A 390 33.26 -3.61 -29.81
CA GLY A 390 32.34 -2.68 -30.48
C GLY A 390 32.89 -1.26 -30.62
N VAL A 391 33.99 -0.95 -29.93
CA VAL A 391 34.68 0.34 -29.98
C VAL A 391 36.18 0.17 -29.92
N PHE A 392 36.91 1.13 -30.48
CA PHE A 392 38.36 1.27 -30.32
C PHE A 392 38.71 2.72 -29.99
N TYR A 393 39.84 2.92 -29.31
CA TYR A 393 40.40 4.25 -29.07
C TYR A 393 41.42 4.55 -30.17
N CYS A 394 41.36 5.75 -30.73
CA CYS A 394 42.33 6.20 -31.73
C CYS A 394 43.34 7.13 -31.06
N ASP A 395 44.58 6.70 -30.90
CA ASP A 395 45.63 7.44 -30.21
C ASP A 395 45.98 8.77 -30.92
N GLY A 396 45.96 8.77 -32.26
CA GLY A 396 46.24 9.96 -33.07
C GLY A 396 45.18 11.07 -32.95
N THR A 397 43.89 10.71 -32.87
CA THR A 397 42.79 11.69 -32.75
C THR A 397 42.32 11.90 -31.31
N GLN A 398 42.70 11.02 -30.39
CA GLN A 398 42.27 10.98 -29.00
C GLN A 398 40.74 10.83 -28.81
N LEU A 399 40.08 10.13 -29.73
CA LEU A 399 38.63 9.87 -29.71
C LEU A 399 38.34 8.36 -29.69
N TRP A 400 37.18 8.00 -29.15
CA TRP A 400 36.62 6.65 -29.24
C TRP A 400 35.74 6.50 -30.48
N TYR A 401 35.93 5.43 -31.24
CA TYR A 401 35.23 5.15 -32.48
C TYR A 401 34.47 3.82 -32.41
N PRO A 402 33.27 3.72 -33.02
CA PRO A 402 32.58 2.45 -33.22
C PRO A 402 33.24 1.61 -34.30
N THR A 403 33.56 0.35 -34.00
CA THR A 403 34.14 -0.61 -34.97
C THR A 403 33.16 -0.97 -36.10
N SER A 404 31.86 -0.69 -35.95
CA SER A 404 30.85 -0.94 -36.98
C SER A 404 30.86 0.05 -38.14
N ASN A 405 31.49 1.21 -37.96
CA ASN A 405 31.44 2.32 -38.92
C ASN A 405 32.82 2.85 -39.32
N PHE A 406 33.86 2.48 -38.58
CA PHE A 406 35.22 2.95 -38.80
C PHE A 406 36.19 1.77 -38.77
N ASP A 407 37.02 1.70 -39.81
CA ASP A 407 38.17 0.81 -39.85
C ASP A 407 39.36 1.47 -39.15
N TYR A 408 40.28 0.65 -38.64
CA TYR A 408 41.48 1.09 -37.96
C TYR A 408 42.66 0.18 -38.26
N VAL A 409 43.85 0.72 -38.05
CA VAL A 409 45.11 -0.02 -38.10
C VAL A 409 45.78 0.03 -36.73
N THR A 410 46.49 -1.03 -36.37
CA THR A 410 47.34 -1.07 -35.18
C THR A 410 48.79 -0.93 -35.63
N LEU A 411 49.48 0.05 -35.08
CA LEU A 411 50.89 0.32 -35.33
C LEU A 411 51.78 -0.70 -34.60
N ALA A 412 53.03 -0.80 -35.00
CA ALA A 412 54.00 -1.74 -34.43
C ALA A 412 54.27 -1.53 -32.92
N ASP A 413 54.09 -0.31 -32.42
CA ASP A 413 54.21 0.03 -31.00
C ASP A 413 52.96 -0.29 -30.18
N GLY A 414 51.86 -0.66 -30.84
CA GLY A 414 50.56 -1.00 -30.24
C GLY A 414 49.53 0.12 -30.26
N ASP A 415 49.91 1.33 -30.70
CA ASP A 415 48.97 2.44 -30.86
C ASP A 415 47.98 2.12 -31.99
N THR A 416 46.78 2.67 -31.90
CA THR A 416 45.71 2.42 -32.87
C THR A 416 45.29 3.71 -33.55
N TYR A 417 45.31 3.72 -34.88
CA TYR A 417 44.84 4.86 -35.69
C TYR A 417 43.60 4.48 -36.49
N VAL A 418 42.58 5.35 -36.49
CA VAL A 418 41.46 5.25 -37.44
C VAL A 418 42.00 5.40 -38.86
N GLN A 419 41.48 4.62 -39.82
CA GLN A 419 42.04 4.50 -41.18
C GLN A 419 42.28 5.86 -41.85
N SER A 420 41.33 6.79 -41.76
CA SER A 420 41.47 8.12 -42.36
C SER A 420 42.60 8.96 -41.77
N TYR A 421 42.94 8.75 -40.50
CA TYR A 421 44.10 9.39 -39.87
C TYR A 421 45.39 8.66 -40.26
N ALA A 422 45.36 7.33 -40.29
CA ALA A 422 46.48 6.50 -40.72
C ALA A 422 46.92 6.79 -42.16
N ASP A 423 45.97 7.04 -43.07
CA ASP A 423 46.27 7.37 -44.48
C ASP A 423 47.14 8.64 -44.65
N GLU A 424 47.12 9.55 -43.67
CA GLU A 424 47.88 10.81 -43.68
C GLU A 424 49.10 10.78 -42.74
N HIS A 425 49.09 9.93 -41.72
CA HIS A 425 50.04 9.97 -40.61
C HIS A 425 50.78 8.65 -40.35
N ALA A 426 50.48 7.59 -41.09
CA ALA A 426 51.15 6.31 -40.99
C ALA A 426 51.43 5.70 -42.36
N PHE A 427 52.30 4.70 -42.40
CA PHE A 427 52.60 3.93 -43.61
C PHE A 427 52.77 2.44 -43.29
N LEU A 428 52.48 1.60 -44.27
CA LEU A 428 52.72 0.16 -44.20
C LEU A 428 54.17 -0.13 -44.61
N CYS A 429 54.99 -0.62 -43.68
CA CYS A 429 56.38 -0.96 -43.96
C CYS A 429 56.46 -2.17 -44.89
N GLU A 430 57.14 -2.03 -46.03
CA GLU A 430 57.25 -3.11 -47.03
C GLU A 430 58.09 -4.31 -46.55
N PHE A 431 58.83 -4.17 -45.44
CA PHE A 431 59.72 -5.22 -44.92
C PHE A 431 59.10 -6.05 -43.79
N SER A 432 58.33 -5.42 -42.90
CA SER A 432 57.68 -6.12 -41.79
C SER A 432 56.20 -6.40 -42.02
N GLU A 433 55.59 -5.78 -43.03
CA GLU A 433 54.13 -5.81 -43.25
C GLU A 433 53.33 -5.25 -42.05
N GLU A 434 53.99 -4.44 -41.20
CA GLU A 434 53.39 -3.74 -40.05
C GLU A 434 53.26 -2.24 -40.35
N TRP A 435 52.31 -1.58 -39.70
CA TRP A 435 52.11 -0.13 -39.81
C TRP A 435 53.02 0.63 -38.85
N PHE A 436 53.56 1.76 -39.30
CA PHE A 436 54.40 2.66 -38.51
C PHE A 436 53.94 4.11 -38.70
N ASP A 437 54.24 4.96 -37.72
CA ASP A 437 54.01 6.40 -37.84
C ASP A 437 54.93 7.01 -38.91
N ASN A 438 54.45 8.01 -39.64
CA ASN A 438 55.21 8.69 -40.69
C ASN A 438 56.49 9.36 -40.18
N ASP A 439 56.56 9.69 -38.89
CA ASP A 439 57.80 10.20 -38.26
C ASP A 439 58.95 9.17 -38.31
N GLU A 440 58.64 7.88 -38.51
CA GLU A 440 59.61 6.79 -38.64
C GLU A 440 59.89 6.39 -40.09
N CYS A 441 59.23 7.04 -41.05
CA CYS A 441 59.29 6.69 -42.47
C CYS A 441 60.65 7.03 -43.09
N CYS A 442 61.27 6.03 -43.70
CA CYS A 442 62.44 6.15 -44.56
C CYS A 442 62.07 5.68 -45.97
N GLU A 443 62.61 6.31 -47.01
CA GLU A 443 62.38 5.97 -48.41
C GLU A 443 63.70 5.49 -49.06
N LEU A 444 63.64 4.41 -49.84
CA LEU A 444 64.74 3.94 -50.68
C LEU A 444 64.76 4.66 -52.02
N ASP A 445 65.89 4.67 -52.72
CA ASP A 445 66.03 5.26 -54.06
C ASP A 445 65.06 4.68 -55.11
N ASP A 446 64.52 3.48 -54.88
CA ASP A 446 63.54 2.83 -55.75
C ASP A 446 62.07 3.14 -55.38
N GLY A 447 61.86 4.02 -54.41
CA GLY A 447 60.54 4.52 -53.98
C GLY A 447 59.83 3.66 -52.93
N ARG A 448 60.46 2.59 -52.44
CA ARG A 448 59.92 1.75 -51.36
C ARG A 448 60.10 2.42 -50.00
N VAL A 449 59.09 2.32 -49.14
CA VAL A 449 59.09 2.92 -47.79
C VAL A 449 59.27 1.88 -46.69
N PHE A 450 60.02 2.23 -45.64
CA PHE A 450 60.33 1.34 -44.52
C PHE A 450 60.56 2.08 -43.20
N ALA A 451 60.36 1.40 -42.08
CA ALA A 451 60.75 1.90 -40.76
C ALA A 451 62.14 1.36 -40.40
N TRP A 452 63.03 2.22 -39.92
CA TRP A 452 64.40 1.81 -39.55
C TRP A 452 64.41 0.68 -38.51
N GLU A 453 63.53 0.75 -37.52
CA GLU A 453 63.45 -0.27 -36.46
C GLU A 453 63.08 -1.65 -36.99
N ALA A 454 62.22 -1.73 -38.01
CA ALA A 454 61.84 -2.97 -38.67
C ALA A 454 63.04 -3.69 -39.32
N THR A 455 64.10 -2.97 -39.66
CA THR A 455 65.30 -3.52 -40.31
C THR A 455 66.38 -3.99 -39.34
N ARG A 456 66.31 -3.62 -38.05
CA ARG A 456 67.37 -3.88 -37.04
C ARG A 456 67.63 -5.36 -36.76
N ASN A 457 66.65 -6.22 -37.02
CA ASN A 457 66.73 -7.67 -36.77
C ASN A 457 66.85 -8.51 -38.06
N LEU A 458 66.95 -7.86 -39.24
CA LEU A 458 67.15 -8.58 -40.49
C LEU A 458 68.55 -9.20 -40.49
N THR A 459 68.61 -10.53 -40.47
CA THR A 459 69.89 -11.27 -40.54
C THR A 459 70.51 -11.13 -41.93
N GLN A 460 71.83 -11.35 -42.01
CA GLN A 460 72.67 -11.22 -43.21
C GLN A 460 72.13 -11.96 -44.46
N GLN A 461 71.21 -12.92 -44.30
CA GLN A 461 70.53 -13.64 -45.39
C GLN A 461 69.42 -12.84 -46.11
N PHE A 462 68.95 -11.71 -45.57
CA PHE A 462 67.83 -10.96 -46.16
C PHE A 462 68.28 -10.05 -47.33
N TRP A 463 69.56 -9.70 -47.40
CA TRP A 463 70.12 -8.82 -48.43
C TRP A 463 70.54 -9.54 -49.72
N ASP A 464 70.35 -10.86 -49.81
CA ASP A 464 70.74 -11.69 -50.96
C ASP A 464 69.69 -11.73 -52.11
N TRP A 465 68.82 -10.72 -52.25
CA TRP A 465 67.74 -10.72 -53.25
C TRP A 465 67.83 -9.64 -54.33
N LYS A 466 68.86 -9.74 -55.19
CA LYS A 466 68.80 -9.81 -56.67
C LYS A 466 70.22 -9.86 -57.23
N ASP A 467 70.41 -10.61 -58.33
CA ASP A 467 71.69 -10.82 -59.01
C ASP A 467 72.56 -9.55 -59.12
N GLY A 468 73.63 -9.48 -58.31
CA GLY A 468 74.63 -8.40 -58.33
C GLY A 468 75.06 -7.80 -56.98
N ALA A 469 74.93 -8.51 -55.85
CA ALA A 469 75.15 -7.95 -54.52
C ALA A 469 76.57 -7.39 -54.28
N VAL A 470 76.62 -6.15 -53.77
CA VAL A 470 77.74 -5.63 -52.96
C VAL A 470 77.44 -5.99 -51.51
N GLU A 471 78.43 -6.56 -50.82
CA GLU A 471 78.35 -6.90 -49.40
C GLU A 471 78.33 -5.60 -48.59
N ILE A 472 77.13 -5.13 -48.23
CA ILE A 472 76.98 -4.00 -47.32
C ILE A 472 76.93 -4.57 -45.90
N GLY A 473 78.00 -4.36 -45.14
CA GLY A 473 78.06 -4.76 -43.73
C GLY A 473 76.96 -4.09 -42.91
N ARG A 474 76.74 -4.59 -41.68
CA ARG A 474 75.76 -4.08 -40.72
C ARG A 474 75.67 -2.54 -40.75
N ILE A 475 74.50 -2.04 -41.15
CA ILE A 475 74.24 -0.63 -41.34
C ILE A 475 73.67 -0.10 -40.02
N ASP A 476 74.46 0.68 -39.30
CA ASP A 476 74.08 1.20 -37.98
C ASP A 476 73.42 2.59 -38.07
N HIS A 477 73.29 3.17 -39.28
CA HIS A 477 72.74 4.52 -39.51
C HIS A 477 72.09 4.69 -40.91
N PRO A 478 70.99 5.47 -41.06
CA PRO A 478 70.30 5.67 -42.36
C PRO A 478 71.20 6.21 -43.49
N GLN A 479 72.07 7.16 -43.18
CA GLN A 479 73.03 7.75 -44.15
C GLN A 479 74.07 6.76 -44.69
N GLN A 480 74.25 5.63 -44.00
CA GLN A 480 75.19 4.58 -44.41
C GLN A 480 74.55 3.69 -45.50
N LEU A 481 73.22 3.55 -45.49
CA LEU A 481 72.45 2.87 -46.54
C LEU A 481 72.53 3.61 -47.89
N GLU A 482 72.33 4.93 -47.91
CA GLU A 482 72.50 5.77 -49.11
C GLU A 482 73.91 5.69 -49.67
N LEU A 483 74.93 5.71 -48.79
CA LEU A 483 76.33 5.68 -49.20
C LEU A 483 76.71 4.32 -49.82
N ASP A 484 76.22 3.23 -49.25
CA ASP A 484 76.55 1.89 -49.70
C ASP A 484 75.74 1.47 -50.95
N LEU A 485 74.52 1.99 -51.15
CA LEU A 485 73.76 1.87 -52.41
C LEU A 485 74.38 2.71 -53.53
N ALA A 486 74.84 3.94 -53.24
CA ALA A 486 75.55 4.79 -54.21
C ALA A 486 76.92 4.23 -54.63
N LEU A 487 77.55 3.38 -53.80
CA LEU A 487 78.79 2.66 -54.12
C LEU A 487 78.55 1.38 -54.95
N ALA A 488 77.31 0.88 -55.00
CA ALA A 488 76.92 -0.32 -55.73
C ALA A 488 76.37 -0.06 -57.15
N ALA A 489 76.04 1.20 -57.49
CA ALA A 489 75.66 1.68 -58.83
C ALA A 489 76.87 2.09 -59.66
#